data_AF-A0A6J1VXD9-F1
#
_entry.id   AF-A0A6J1VXD9-F1
#
_cell.length_a   1.000
_cell.length_b   1.000
_cell.length_c   1.000
_cell.angle_alpha   90.00
_cell.angle_beta   90.00
_cell.angle_gamma   90.00
#
_symmetry.space_group_name_H-M   'P 1'
#
loop_
_entity.id
_entity.type
_entity.pdbx_description
1 polymer ?
#
loop_
_entity_poly.entity_id
_entity_poly.type
_entity_poly.pdbx_seq_one_letter_code
_entity_poly.pdbx_strand_id
1 'polypeptide(L)'
;MELEFLETACACKAVICCRVTPLQKAQVVELVKKYKKAVTLAIGDGANDVSMIKTAHIGVGISGQEGIQAVLASDYSFSQFKFLQRLLLVHGRWSYLRMCKFLCYFFYKNFAFTMVHFWFGFFCGFSAQTVYDQYFITLYNIVYTSLPVLAMGVFDQDVPEHRSLEYPKLYEPGQLNLLFNKREFFICIAQGIYASIFMFFIPYGIFSDNAHLADYQSFAVTVATSLVIVVSVQIGLDTGFWTAINHFFIWGSLAVYFAILFVMHSNGLFQLFPNQFRFVGNAQNTLAQPAVWLTIALTTVVCIMPVVAFRFLKMDLRPELSDTVRYTQLVRKKQKTQHRCMGRVGRAGSRRSGYAFSHQEGFGELITSGKNMRLSSLALSSFSGRPSTSWIETLRKKKNSGGGSEPSVPDKAVKV
;
A
#
# COMPACT_ATOMS: atom_id res chain seq x y z
N MET A 1 -27.16 -2.23 25.14
CA MET A 1 -25.94 -1.94 25.90
C MET A 1 -24.72 -1.71 25.02
N GLU A 2 -24.20 -2.69 24.28
CA GLU A 2 -22.99 -2.52 23.43
C GLU A 2 -23.10 -1.37 22.42
N LEU A 3 -24.23 -1.29 21.71
CA LEU A 3 -24.52 -0.23 20.73
C LEU A 3 -24.62 1.16 21.38
N GLU A 4 -25.34 1.28 22.50
CA GLU A 4 -25.51 2.53 23.25
C GLU A 4 -24.15 3.05 23.77
N PHE A 5 -23.30 2.14 24.28
CA PHE A 5 -21.93 2.47 24.67
C PHE A 5 -21.13 3.00 23.48
N LEU A 6 -21.20 2.33 22.33
CA LEU A 6 -20.49 2.74 21.12
C LEU A 6 -20.99 4.08 20.56
N GLU A 7 -22.30 4.34 20.58
CA GLU A 7 -22.88 5.61 20.16
C GLU A 7 -22.45 6.76 21.08
N THR A 8 -22.52 6.54 22.39
CA THR A 8 -22.04 7.49 23.41
C THR A 8 -20.54 7.77 23.23
N ALA A 9 -19.74 6.72 23.02
CA ALA A 9 -18.30 6.83 22.75
C ALA A 9 -17.99 7.62 21.47
N CYS A 10 -18.82 7.50 20.42
CA CYS A 10 -18.66 8.26 19.18
C CYS A 10 -19.15 9.71 19.24
N ALA A 11 -20.02 10.07 20.19
CA ALA A 11 -20.36 11.46 20.48
C ALA A 11 -19.22 12.20 21.22
N CYS A 12 -18.36 11.47 21.93
CA CYS A 12 -17.21 12.01 22.66
C CYS A 12 -16.01 12.31 21.74
N LYS A 13 -15.39 13.48 21.93
CA LYS A 13 -14.14 13.86 21.23
C LYS A 13 -12.92 13.00 21.62
N ALA A 14 -12.93 12.44 22.82
CA ALA A 14 -11.90 11.54 23.33
C ALA A 14 -12.53 10.56 24.31
N VAL A 15 -12.10 9.30 24.26
CA VAL A 15 -12.54 8.22 25.14
C VAL A 15 -11.29 7.62 25.79
N ILE A 16 -11.31 7.45 27.11
CA ILE A 16 -10.18 6.91 27.88
C ILE A 16 -10.70 5.72 28.68
N CYS A 17 -10.23 4.52 28.34
CA CYS A 17 -10.57 3.29 29.04
C CYS A 17 -9.48 3.00 30.08
N CYS A 18 -9.83 3.01 31.37
CA CYS A 18 -8.89 2.85 32.49
C CYS A 18 -8.86 1.40 33.01
N ARG A 19 -7.67 0.92 33.43
CA ARG A 19 -7.45 -0.43 34.03
C ARG A 19 -8.07 -1.59 33.22
N VAL A 20 -7.93 -1.52 31.90
CA VAL A 20 -8.49 -2.48 30.93
C VAL A 20 -7.60 -3.71 30.81
N THR A 21 -8.18 -4.91 30.85
CA THR A 21 -7.41 -6.16 30.61
C THR A 21 -7.05 -6.32 29.12
N PRO A 22 -6.01 -7.11 28.77
CA PRO A 22 -5.63 -7.34 27.37
C PRO A 22 -6.79 -7.85 26.49
N LEU A 23 -7.67 -8.69 27.05
CA LEU A 23 -8.88 -9.18 26.38
C LEU A 23 -9.89 -8.06 26.13
N GLN A 24 -10.18 -7.24 27.14
CA GLN A 24 -11.10 -6.11 27.01
C GLN A 24 -10.61 -5.06 26.00
N LYS A 25 -9.29 -4.82 25.91
CA LYS A 25 -8.71 -3.94 24.87
C LYS A 25 -9.05 -4.44 23.47
N ALA A 26 -8.91 -5.75 23.22
CA ALA A 26 -9.26 -6.37 21.95
C ALA A 26 -10.78 -6.28 21.67
N GLN A 27 -11.62 -6.57 22.66
CA GLN A 27 -13.09 -6.48 22.54
C GLN A 27 -13.57 -5.07 22.14
N VAL A 28 -12.95 -4.01 22.68
CA VAL A 28 -13.27 -2.62 22.27
C VAL A 28 -12.93 -2.35 20.81
N VAL A 29 -11.79 -2.85 20.31
CA VAL A 29 -11.41 -2.73 18.88
C VAL A 29 -12.36 -3.53 17.98
N GLU A 30 -12.74 -4.73 18.40
CA GLU A 30 -13.70 -5.59 17.69
C GLU A 30 -15.08 -4.93 17.60
N LEU A 31 -15.57 -4.35 18.70
CA LEU A 31 -16.84 -3.62 18.76
C LEU A 31 -16.89 -2.49 17.72
N VAL A 32 -15.85 -1.64 17.68
CA VAL A 32 -15.76 -0.54 16.70
C VAL A 32 -15.70 -1.09 15.27
N LYS A 33 -14.88 -2.11 15.02
CA LYS A 33 -14.72 -2.78 13.71
C LYS A 33 -16.04 -3.37 13.19
N LYS A 34 -16.77 -4.09 14.04
CA LYS A 34 -18.04 -4.77 13.71
C LYS A 34 -19.17 -3.78 13.41
N TYR A 35 -19.35 -2.77 14.26
CA TYR A 35 -20.54 -1.91 14.20
C TYR A 35 -20.34 -0.59 13.43
N LYS A 36 -19.15 0.03 13.45
CA LYS A 36 -18.89 1.23 12.62
C LYS A 36 -18.34 0.90 11.22
N LYS A 37 -17.85 -0.31 10.97
CA LYS A 37 -17.18 -0.72 9.71
C LYS A 37 -16.04 0.23 9.29
N ALA A 38 -15.43 0.88 10.28
CA ALA A 38 -14.32 1.81 10.08
C ALA A 38 -12.98 1.07 10.10
N VAL A 39 -11.99 1.58 9.36
CA VAL A 39 -10.61 1.11 9.46
C VAL A 39 -10.06 1.49 10.84
N THR A 40 -9.59 0.48 11.59
CA THR A 40 -9.09 0.63 12.96
C THR A 40 -7.58 0.42 12.99
N LEU A 41 -6.87 1.28 13.72
CA LEU A 41 -5.44 1.14 13.99
C LEU A 41 -5.26 0.97 15.50
N ALA A 42 -4.46 -0.02 15.90
CA ALA A 42 -4.05 -0.23 17.27
C ALA A 42 -2.53 -0.10 17.39
N ILE A 43 -2.07 0.48 18.50
CA ILE A 43 -0.66 0.70 18.78
C ILE A 43 -0.34 0.32 20.23
N GLY A 44 0.81 -0.32 20.45
CA GLY A 44 1.29 -0.72 21.78
C GLY A 44 2.75 -1.17 21.78
N ASP A 45 3.34 -1.27 22.97
CA ASP A 45 4.73 -1.65 23.24
C ASP A 45 4.83 -3.01 23.96
N GLY A 46 3.92 -3.29 24.89
CA GLY A 46 3.95 -4.49 25.73
C GLY A 46 3.15 -5.69 25.19
N ALA A 47 3.41 -6.85 25.81
CA ALA A 47 2.63 -8.09 25.60
C ALA A 47 1.12 -7.90 25.80
N ASN A 48 0.73 -6.98 26.70
CA ASN A 48 -0.65 -6.63 27.03
C ASN A 48 -1.44 -6.01 25.86
N ASP A 49 -0.76 -5.56 24.81
CA ASP A 49 -1.38 -4.95 23.63
C ASP A 49 -1.40 -5.87 22.41
N VAL A 50 -0.74 -7.05 22.47
CA VAL A 50 -0.67 -8.02 21.36
C VAL A 50 -2.06 -8.42 20.85
N SER A 51 -3.01 -8.70 21.75
CA SER A 51 -4.39 -9.04 21.36
C SER A 51 -5.09 -7.87 20.69
N MET A 52 -4.92 -6.65 21.21
CA MET A 52 -5.50 -5.42 20.65
C MET A 52 -4.94 -5.10 19.26
N ILE A 53 -3.62 -5.24 19.09
CA ILE A 53 -2.88 -5.06 17.84
C ILE A 53 -3.40 -6.02 16.77
N LYS A 54 -3.51 -7.32 17.09
CA LYS A 54 -3.99 -8.36 16.16
C LYS A 54 -5.47 -8.23 15.77
N THR A 55 -6.32 -7.65 16.62
CA THR A 55 -7.75 -7.48 16.33
C THR A 55 -8.04 -6.28 15.40
N ALA A 56 -7.13 -5.30 15.33
CA ALA A 56 -7.25 -4.12 14.48
C ALA A 56 -7.19 -4.45 12.97
N HIS A 57 -7.31 -3.44 12.12
CA HIS A 57 -6.99 -3.60 10.69
C HIS A 57 -5.53 -3.27 10.38
N ILE A 58 -4.90 -2.44 11.23
CA ILE A 58 -3.49 -2.07 11.15
C ILE A 58 -2.94 -2.13 12.58
N GLY A 59 -2.02 -3.06 12.82
CA GLY A 59 -1.30 -3.24 14.07
C GLY A 59 0.05 -2.53 14.05
N VAL A 60 0.35 -1.74 15.08
CA VAL A 60 1.61 -0.97 15.18
C VAL A 60 2.35 -1.28 16.49
N GLY A 61 3.58 -1.77 16.39
CA GLY A 61 4.43 -2.10 17.53
C GLY A 61 5.43 -0.99 17.83
N ILE A 62 5.45 -0.51 19.07
CA ILE A 62 6.52 0.38 19.55
C ILE A 62 7.67 -0.48 20.07
N SER A 63 8.87 -0.30 19.52
CA SER A 63 10.08 -0.96 20.01
C SER A 63 10.56 -0.27 21.29
N GLY A 64 10.32 -0.90 22.43
CA GLY A 64 10.74 -0.45 23.76
C GLY A 64 11.64 -1.47 24.48
N GLN A 65 12.14 -1.10 25.65
CA GLN A 65 12.98 -1.97 26.50
C GLN A 65 12.18 -3.04 27.25
N GLU A 66 10.86 -2.87 27.39
CA GLU A 66 10.00 -3.79 28.17
C GLU A 66 9.65 -5.09 27.44
N GLY A 67 9.90 -5.17 26.13
CA GLY A 67 9.78 -6.42 25.37
C GLY A 67 9.60 -6.23 23.87
N ILE A 68 9.91 -7.30 23.10
CA ILE A 68 9.76 -7.33 21.64
C ILE A 68 8.43 -7.92 21.16
N GLN A 69 7.55 -8.34 22.07
CA GLN A 69 6.34 -9.09 21.71
C GLN A 69 5.31 -8.27 20.91
N ALA A 70 5.12 -6.99 21.22
CA ALA A 70 4.23 -6.13 20.42
C ALA A 70 4.79 -5.91 18.99
N VAL A 71 6.11 -5.74 18.87
CA VAL A 71 6.81 -5.60 17.58
C VAL A 71 6.62 -6.85 16.71
N LEU A 72 6.85 -8.05 17.26
CA LEU A 72 6.68 -9.33 16.55
C LEU A 72 5.21 -9.63 16.18
N ALA A 73 4.25 -8.96 16.82
CA ALA A 73 2.81 -9.12 16.57
C ALA A 73 2.19 -8.01 15.71
N SER A 74 3.00 -7.07 15.19
CA SER A 74 2.54 -5.87 14.49
C SER A 74 2.89 -5.86 13.00
N ASP A 75 2.08 -5.18 12.19
CA ASP A 75 2.31 -5.00 10.74
C ASP A 75 3.44 -3.98 10.49
N TYR A 76 3.51 -2.94 11.33
CA TYR A 76 4.53 -1.91 11.30
C TYR A 76 5.16 -1.73 12.67
N SER A 77 6.48 -1.57 12.73
CA SER A 77 7.17 -1.26 13.99
C SER A 77 8.10 -0.05 13.88
N PHE A 78 8.20 0.72 14.96
CA PHE A 78 9.12 1.85 15.09
C PHE A 78 9.43 2.15 16.56
N SER A 79 10.50 2.90 16.84
CA SER A 79 10.97 3.14 18.20
C SER A 79 10.22 4.24 18.97
N GLN A 80 9.49 5.14 18.30
CA GLN A 80 8.85 6.30 18.94
C GLN A 80 7.51 6.66 18.31
N PHE A 81 6.50 6.91 19.15
CA PHE A 81 5.13 7.28 18.74
C PHE A 81 5.07 8.44 17.72
N LYS A 82 6.02 9.39 17.77
CA LYS A 82 6.09 10.53 16.83
C LYS A 82 6.14 10.11 15.35
N PHE A 83 6.65 8.91 15.04
CA PHE A 83 6.74 8.42 13.67
C PHE A 83 5.38 7.99 13.09
N LEU A 84 4.38 7.71 13.93
CA LEU A 84 3.00 7.40 13.51
C LEU A 84 2.39 8.50 12.63
N GLN A 85 2.69 9.77 12.94
CA GLN A 85 2.23 10.92 12.15
C GLN A 85 2.76 10.86 10.71
N ARG A 86 4.04 10.51 10.53
CA ARG A 86 4.69 10.38 9.22
C ARG A 86 4.25 9.11 8.49
N LEU A 87 4.02 8.02 9.21
CA LEU A 87 3.48 6.78 8.65
C LEU A 87 2.08 7.02 8.04
N LEU A 88 1.17 7.62 8.80
CA LEU A 88 -0.21 7.84 8.34
C LEU A 88 -0.34 8.96 7.31
N LEU A 89 0.07 10.19 7.66
CA LEU A 89 -0.22 11.37 6.82
C LEU A 89 0.58 11.39 5.52
N VAL A 90 1.71 10.71 5.45
CA VAL A 90 2.57 10.67 4.25
C VAL A 90 2.40 9.31 3.56
N HIS A 91 2.87 8.23 4.19
CA HIS A 91 2.95 6.92 3.55
C HIS A 91 1.56 6.29 3.37
N GLY A 92 0.66 6.43 4.35
CA GLY A 92 -0.74 5.98 4.26
C GLY A 92 -1.50 6.72 3.14
N ARG A 93 -1.46 8.06 3.11
CA ARG A 93 -2.08 8.85 2.03
C ARG A 93 -1.53 8.46 0.65
N TRP A 94 -0.20 8.41 0.50
CA TRP A 94 0.43 8.05 -0.78
C TRP A 94 0.09 6.63 -1.22
N SER A 95 0.19 5.65 -0.32
CA SER A 95 -0.16 4.25 -0.62
C SER A 95 -1.61 4.11 -1.07
N TYR A 96 -2.55 4.74 -0.35
CA TYR A 96 -3.96 4.73 -0.74
C TYR A 96 -4.18 5.39 -2.10
N LEU A 97 -3.66 6.59 -2.34
CA LEU A 97 -3.79 7.30 -3.63
C LEU A 97 -3.22 6.50 -4.80
N ARG A 98 -2.01 5.96 -4.65
CA ARG A 98 -1.36 5.11 -5.65
C ARG A 98 -2.17 3.87 -5.95
N MET A 99 -2.67 3.17 -4.93
CA MET A 99 -3.47 1.96 -5.11
C MET A 99 -4.81 2.26 -5.79
N CYS A 100 -5.45 3.39 -5.47
CA CYS A 100 -6.68 3.83 -6.15
C CYS A 100 -6.41 4.07 -7.64
N LYS A 101 -5.38 4.85 -8.00
CA LYS A 101 -4.99 5.08 -9.40
C LYS A 101 -4.61 3.79 -10.13
N PHE A 102 -3.79 2.96 -9.49
CA PHE A 102 -3.36 1.66 -10.00
C PHE A 102 -4.56 0.78 -10.36
N LEU A 103 -5.52 0.61 -9.45
CA LEU A 103 -6.71 -0.20 -9.68
C LEU A 103 -7.59 0.38 -10.79
N CYS A 104 -7.91 1.68 -10.74
CA CYS A 104 -8.72 2.36 -11.76
C CYS A 104 -8.14 2.20 -13.16
N TYR A 105 -6.83 2.42 -13.31
CA TYR A 105 -6.12 2.25 -14.58
C TYR A 105 -6.00 0.77 -14.99
N PHE A 106 -5.76 -0.13 -14.05
CA PHE A 106 -5.70 -1.57 -14.30
C PHE A 106 -7.03 -2.11 -14.83
N PHE A 107 -8.17 -1.68 -14.29
CA PHE A 107 -9.47 -2.02 -14.86
C PHE A 107 -9.66 -1.39 -16.24
N TYR A 108 -9.42 -0.08 -16.38
CA TYR A 108 -9.51 0.62 -17.66
C TYR A 108 -8.76 -0.09 -18.79
N LYS A 109 -7.45 -0.38 -18.62
CA LYS A 109 -6.61 -0.99 -19.66
C LYS A 109 -7.03 -2.42 -20.02
N ASN A 110 -7.58 -3.17 -19.06
CA ASN A 110 -8.02 -4.55 -19.29
C ASN A 110 -9.37 -4.57 -20.02
N PHE A 111 -10.34 -3.76 -19.59
CA PHE A 111 -11.62 -3.63 -20.31
C PHE A 111 -11.43 -3.04 -21.71
N ALA A 112 -10.55 -2.05 -21.87
CA ALA A 112 -10.20 -1.47 -23.16
C ALA A 112 -9.60 -2.52 -24.14
N PHE A 113 -8.83 -3.48 -23.62
CA PHE A 113 -8.28 -4.60 -24.39
C PHE A 113 -9.32 -5.70 -24.69
N THR A 114 -10.04 -6.20 -23.68
CA THR A 114 -10.95 -7.35 -23.84
C THR A 114 -12.20 -7.01 -24.63
N MET A 115 -12.75 -5.81 -24.48
CA MET A 115 -13.97 -5.41 -25.20
C MET A 115 -13.77 -5.28 -26.71
N VAL A 116 -12.55 -5.06 -27.20
CA VAL A 116 -12.25 -5.08 -28.65
C VAL A 116 -12.53 -6.46 -29.26
N HIS A 117 -12.24 -7.55 -28.55
CA HIS A 117 -12.63 -8.90 -28.98
C HIS A 117 -14.15 -9.09 -28.98
N PHE A 118 -14.85 -8.50 -28.01
CA PHE A 118 -16.31 -8.55 -27.95
C PHE A 118 -16.95 -7.81 -29.14
N TRP A 119 -16.46 -6.63 -29.50
CA TRP A 119 -16.94 -5.90 -30.68
C TRP A 119 -16.67 -6.66 -31.98
N PHE A 120 -15.48 -7.23 -32.15
CA PHE A 120 -15.17 -8.07 -33.30
C PHE A 120 -16.04 -9.34 -33.40
N GLY A 121 -16.46 -9.90 -32.25
CA GLY A 121 -17.35 -11.05 -32.17
C GLY A 121 -18.63 -10.92 -33.01
N PHE A 122 -19.20 -9.71 -33.09
CA PHE A 122 -20.38 -9.44 -33.93
C PHE A 122 -20.10 -9.54 -35.43
N PHE A 123 -18.87 -9.22 -35.86
CA PHE A 123 -18.47 -9.23 -37.28
C PHE A 123 -17.96 -10.61 -37.74
N CYS A 124 -17.37 -11.41 -36.85
CA CYS A 124 -16.91 -12.76 -37.15
C CYS A 124 -17.96 -13.87 -36.88
N GLY A 125 -19.22 -13.50 -36.65
CA GLY A 125 -20.32 -14.44 -36.40
C GLY A 125 -20.15 -15.27 -35.13
N PHE A 126 -19.49 -14.71 -34.11
CA PHE A 126 -19.11 -15.38 -32.85
C PHE A 126 -18.26 -16.65 -33.02
N SER A 127 -17.49 -16.75 -34.11
CA SER A 127 -16.55 -17.86 -34.39
C SER A 127 -15.32 -17.96 -33.45
N ALA A 128 -15.29 -17.17 -32.37
CA ALA A 128 -14.21 -17.07 -31.38
C ALA A 128 -12.82 -16.67 -31.95
N GLN A 129 -12.76 -16.16 -33.18
CA GLN A 129 -11.52 -15.63 -33.78
C GLN A 129 -10.99 -14.41 -32.99
N THR A 130 -9.67 -14.37 -32.74
CA THR A 130 -9.01 -13.31 -31.98
C THR A 130 -8.49 -12.19 -32.89
N VAL A 131 -8.90 -10.94 -32.63
CA VAL A 131 -8.38 -9.73 -33.30
C VAL A 131 -6.87 -9.63 -33.22
N TYR A 132 -6.32 -9.81 -32.03
CA TYR A 132 -4.89 -9.74 -31.79
C TYR A 132 -4.22 -11.10 -32.00
N ASP A 133 -2.93 -11.05 -32.36
CA ASP A 133 -2.07 -12.22 -32.37
C ASP A 133 -1.89 -12.83 -30.96
N GLN A 134 -1.71 -14.14 -30.88
CA GLN A 134 -1.65 -14.92 -29.64
C GLN A 134 -0.52 -14.44 -28.71
N TYR A 135 0.64 -14.07 -29.27
CA TYR A 135 1.75 -13.52 -28.50
C TYR A 135 1.49 -12.08 -28.02
N PHE A 136 0.73 -11.28 -28.76
CA PHE A 136 0.30 -9.95 -28.27
C PHE A 136 -0.63 -10.09 -27.07
N ILE A 137 -1.59 -11.02 -27.11
CA ILE A 137 -2.52 -11.29 -26.00
C ILE A 137 -1.77 -11.64 -24.71
N THR A 138 -0.76 -12.50 -24.78
CA THR A 138 0.03 -12.90 -23.60
C THR A 138 0.97 -11.80 -23.10
N LEU A 139 1.65 -11.09 -24.02
CA LEU A 139 2.64 -10.06 -23.66
C LEU A 139 2.03 -8.71 -23.25
N TYR A 140 0.78 -8.42 -23.65
CA TYR A 140 0.11 -7.15 -23.34
C TYR A 140 0.06 -6.84 -21.84
N ASN A 141 -0.38 -7.80 -21.03
CA ASN A 141 -0.51 -7.63 -19.58
C ASN A 141 0.81 -7.82 -18.83
N ILE A 142 1.77 -8.60 -19.37
CA ILE A 142 3.01 -8.98 -18.69
C ILE A 142 4.17 -8.02 -18.99
N VAL A 143 4.29 -7.54 -20.24
CA VAL A 143 5.44 -6.76 -20.72
C VAL A 143 5.03 -5.34 -21.11
N TYR A 144 4.05 -5.18 -22.01
CA TYR A 144 3.76 -3.88 -22.62
C TYR A 144 3.11 -2.88 -21.65
N THR A 145 2.33 -3.37 -20.67
CA THR A 145 1.54 -2.48 -19.79
C THR A 145 1.74 -2.72 -18.29
N SER A 146 2.62 -3.63 -17.86
CA SER A 146 2.88 -3.89 -16.44
C SER A 146 3.81 -2.84 -15.81
N LEU A 147 4.95 -2.58 -16.45
CA LEU A 147 6.02 -1.72 -15.91
C LEU A 147 5.60 -0.26 -15.73
N PRO A 148 4.90 0.40 -16.68
CA PRO A 148 4.41 1.77 -16.47
C PRO A 148 3.43 1.85 -15.30
N VAL A 149 2.57 0.85 -15.16
CA VAL A 149 1.53 0.78 -14.12
C VAL A 149 2.14 0.56 -12.74
N LEU A 150 3.14 -0.32 -12.65
CA LEU A 150 3.93 -0.51 -11.43
C LEU A 150 4.71 0.76 -11.08
N ALA A 151 5.33 1.42 -12.06
CA ALA A 151 6.06 2.67 -11.85
C ALA A 151 5.15 3.78 -11.28
N MET A 152 3.97 3.98 -11.87
CA MET A 152 2.95 4.90 -11.36
C MET A 152 2.48 4.49 -9.95
N GLY A 153 2.20 3.20 -9.74
CA GLY A 153 1.77 2.65 -8.45
C GLY A 153 2.81 2.71 -7.32
N VAL A 154 4.10 2.90 -7.62
CA VAL A 154 5.19 2.99 -6.63
C VAL A 154 5.72 4.41 -6.47
N PHE A 155 5.93 5.14 -7.57
CA PHE A 155 6.67 6.41 -7.59
C PHE A 155 5.80 7.67 -7.73
N ASP A 156 4.51 7.57 -8.09
CA ASP A 156 3.66 8.76 -8.23
C ASP A 156 3.48 9.49 -6.88
N GLN A 157 3.46 10.81 -6.93
CA GLN A 157 3.34 11.68 -5.76
C GLN A 157 2.42 12.84 -6.10
N ASP A 158 1.37 13.01 -5.32
CA ASP A 158 0.41 14.11 -5.43
C ASP A 158 0.98 15.41 -4.82
N VAL A 159 1.59 15.29 -3.65
CA VAL A 159 2.03 16.39 -2.79
C VAL A 159 3.32 15.94 -2.06
N PRO A 160 4.38 16.79 -2.00
CA PRO A 160 5.62 16.45 -1.31
C PRO A 160 5.42 16.33 0.20
N GLU A 161 6.17 15.41 0.82
CA GLU A 161 6.06 14.98 2.22
C GLU A 161 5.76 16.12 3.21
N HIS A 162 6.61 17.16 3.24
CA HIS A 162 6.50 18.29 4.18
C HIS A 162 5.09 18.87 4.22
N ARG A 163 4.42 18.98 3.06
CA ARG A 163 3.10 19.60 2.98
C ARG A 163 1.97 18.66 3.41
N SER A 164 2.16 17.34 3.32
CA SER A 164 1.22 16.38 3.91
C SER A 164 1.23 16.46 5.44
N LEU A 165 2.40 16.77 6.04
CA LEU A 165 2.54 17.05 7.47
C LEU A 165 2.00 18.43 7.87
N GLU A 166 2.16 19.47 7.01
CA GLU A 166 1.66 20.84 7.24
C GLU A 166 0.12 20.92 7.18
N TYR A 167 -0.54 20.10 6.33
CA TYR A 167 -1.99 20.11 6.14
C TYR A 167 -2.65 18.73 6.37
N PRO A 168 -2.83 18.29 7.64
CA PRO A 168 -3.42 16.98 7.96
C PRO A 168 -4.82 16.73 7.39
N LYS A 169 -5.58 17.79 7.03
CA LYS A 169 -6.87 17.68 6.33
C LYS A 169 -6.77 16.94 4.98
N LEU A 170 -5.57 16.85 4.39
CA LEU A 170 -5.31 15.99 3.24
C LEU A 170 -5.58 14.50 3.53
N TYR A 171 -5.63 14.04 4.78
CA TYR A 171 -5.95 12.64 5.09
C TYR A 171 -7.46 12.32 4.99
N GLU A 172 -8.32 13.33 5.11
CA GLU A 172 -9.78 13.21 5.23
C GLU A 172 -10.46 12.52 4.02
N PRO A 173 -10.11 12.79 2.74
CA PRO A 173 -10.71 12.11 1.59
C PRO A 173 -10.47 10.59 1.58
N GLY A 174 -9.37 10.12 2.18
CA GLY A 174 -9.10 8.69 2.33
C GLY A 174 -9.96 8.02 3.40
N GLN A 175 -10.24 8.73 4.50
CA GLN A 175 -11.15 8.25 5.55
C GLN A 175 -12.61 8.17 5.08
N LEU A 176 -13.00 9.08 4.18
CA LEU A 176 -14.31 9.12 3.52
C LEU A 176 -14.40 8.21 2.27
N ASN A 177 -13.36 7.44 1.96
CA ASN A 177 -13.24 6.55 0.80
C ASN A 177 -13.48 7.23 -0.58
N LEU A 178 -13.33 8.55 -0.70
CA LEU A 178 -13.79 9.30 -1.88
C LEU A 178 -13.05 8.95 -3.18
N LEU A 179 -11.86 8.35 -3.08
CA LEU A 179 -10.96 8.10 -4.21
C LEU A 179 -11.16 6.72 -4.88
N PHE A 180 -11.79 5.76 -4.18
CA PHE A 180 -12.12 4.45 -4.74
C PHE A 180 -13.41 3.90 -4.14
N ASN A 181 -14.54 4.32 -4.71
CA ASN A 181 -15.86 3.75 -4.44
C ASN A 181 -16.33 2.87 -5.61
N LYS A 182 -17.43 2.15 -5.39
CA LYS A 182 -18.14 1.38 -6.43
C LYS A 182 -18.50 2.24 -7.64
N ARG A 183 -18.84 3.53 -7.44
CA ARG A 183 -19.16 4.47 -8.52
C ARG A 183 -17.94 4.72 -9.42
N GLU A 184 -16.82 5.11 -8.84
CA GLU A 184 -15.56 5.36 -9.53
C GLU A 184 -15.09 4.11 -10.29
N PHE A 185 -15.24 2.92 -9.70
CA PHE A 185 -15.01 1.64 -10.39
C PHE A 185 -15.88 1.47 -11.65
N PHE A 186 -17.19 1.71 -11.57
CA PHE A 186 -18.06 1.66 -12.75
C PHE A 186 -17.73 2.75 -13.80
N ILE A 187 -17.29 3.94 -13.37
CA ILE A 187 -16.81 4.98 -14.28
C ILE A 187 -15.56 4.51 -15.04
N CYS A 188 -14.60 3.85 -14.38
CA CYS A 188 -13.42 3.28 -15.04
C CYS A 188 -13.76 2.16 -16.04
N ILE A 189 -14.75 1.31 -15.72
CA ILE A 189 -15.27 0.31 -16.67
C ILE A 189 -15.91 0.99 -17.87
N ALA A 190 -16.80 1.96 -17.64
CA ALA A 190 -17.46 2.70 -18.72
C ALA A 190 -16.45 3.44 -19.61
N GLN A 191 -15.37 4.00 -19.05
CA GLN A 191 -14.27 4.61 -19.80
C GLN A 191 -13.49 3.57 -20.64
N GLY A 192 -13.29 2.36 -20.11
CA GLY A 192 -12.64 1.26 -20.85
C GLY A 192 -13.51 0.76 -22.01
N ILE A 193 -14.81 0.59 -21.79
CA ILE A 193 -15.81 0.28 -22.82
C ILE A 193 -15.83 1.39 -23.89
N TYR A 194 -15.92 2.66 -23.48
CA TYR A 194 -15.86 3.81 -24.38
C TYR A 194 -14.62 3.76 -25.28
N ALA A 195 -13.42 3.62 -24.70
CA ALA A 195 -12.18 3.53 -25.48
C ALA A 195 -12.19 2.34 -26.45
N SER A 196 -12.66 1.16 -26.02
CA SER A 196 -12.69 -0.05 -26.86
C SER A 196 -13.58 0.09 -28.10
N ILE A 197 -14.67 0.86 -28.01
CA ILE A 197 -15.56 1.14 -29.16
C ILE A 197 -14.76 1.89 -30.22
N PHE A 198 -14.16 3.03 -29.87
CA PHE A 198 -13.43 3.85 -30.85
C PHE A 198 -12.15 3.17 -31.36
N MET A 199 -11.44 2.41 -30.52
CA MET A 199 -10.29 1.60 -30.97
C MET A 199 -10.65 0.48 -31.94
N PHE A 200 -11.87 -0.03 -31.93
CA PHE A 200 -12.33 -1.01 -32.93
C PHE A 200 -12.93 -0.32 -34.18
N PHE A 201 -13.90 0.57 -33.99
CA PHE A 201 -14.70 1.13 -35.08
C PHE A 201 -13.93 2.13 -35.96
N ILE A 202 -12.98 2.90 -35.42
CA ILE A 202 -12.21 3.87 -36.25
C ILE A 202 -11.30 3.12 -37.24
N PRO A 203 -10.45 2.17 -36.82
CA PRO A 203 -9.70 1.35 -37.78
C PRO A 203 -10.62 0.54 -38.71
N TYR A 204 -11.73 -0.01 -38.21
CA TYR A 204 -12.62 -0.82 -39.05
C TYR A 204 -13.21 -0.02 -40.22
N GLY A 205 -13.74 1.19 -39.97
CA GLY A 205 -14.31 2.03 -41.03
C GLY A 205 -13.26 2.59 -42.01
N ILE A 206 -12.04 2.88 -41.55
CA ILE A 206 -10.97 3.34 -42.45
C ILE A 206 -10.46 2.19 -43.33
N PHE A 207 -10.40 0.98 -42.79
CA PHE A 207 -9.93 -0.20 -43.53
C PHE A 207 -11.01 -0.79 -44.46
N SER A 208 -12.31 -0.62 -44.17
CA SER A 208 -13.38 -1.03 -45.10
C SER A 208 -13.39 -0.20 -46.39
N ASP A 209 -13.09 1.09 -46.30
CA ASP A 209 -13.15 2.00 -47.45
C ASP A 209 -11.87 1.95 -48.31
N ASN A 210 -10.76 1.46 -47.75
CA ASN A 210 -9.45 1.41 -48.41
C ASN A 210 -9.06 -0.01 -48.81
N ALA A 211 -9.45 -0.43 -50.03
CA ALA A 211 -9.14 -1.75 -50.58
C ALA A 211 -7.64 -2.13 -50.59
N HIS A 212 -6.73 -1.15 -50.62
CA HIS A 212 -5.27 -1.36 -50.53
C HIS A 212 -4.74 -1.60 -49.09
N LEU A 213 -5.56 -1.37 -48.07
CA LEU A 213 -5.22 -1.55 -46.65
C LEU A 213 -5.95 -2.75 -46.01
N ALA A 214 -6.96 -3.30 -46.69
CA ALA A 214 -7.96 -4.24 -46.18
C ALA A 214 -7.46 -5.67 -45.89
N ASP A 215 -6.20 -5.85 -45.48
CA ASP A 215 -5.72 -7.13 -44.93
C ASP A 215 -6.00 -7.21 -43.42
N TYR A 216 -6.49 -8.38 -42.98
CA TYR A 216 -6.80 -8.69 -41.60
C TYR A 216 -5.58 -8.49 -40.68
N GLN A 217 -4.38 -8.86 -41.14
CA GLN A 217 -3.17 -8.74 -40.34
C GLN A 217 -2.72 -7.28 -40.21
N SER A 218 -2.94 -6.46 -41.24
CA SER A 218 -2.70 -4.99 -41.17
C SER A 218 -3.70 -4.30 -40.23
N PHE A 219 -4.97 -4.71 -40.23
CA PHE A 219 -5.96 -4.26 -39.24
C PHE A 219 -5.54 -4.66 -37.81
N ALA A 220 -5.18 -5.93 -37.59
CA ALA A 220 -4.75 -6.45 -36.28
C ALA A 220 -3.55 -5.68 -35.70
N VAL A 221 -2.51 -5.43 -36.50
CA VAL A 221 -1.35 -4.61 -36.10
C VAL A 221 -1.76 -3.17 -35.79
N THR A 222 -2.66 -2.58 -36.58
CA THR A 222 -3.12 -1.19 -36.39
C THR A 222 -3.89 -1.04 -35.08
N VAL A 223 -4.86 -1.92 -34.81
CA VAL A 223 -5.64 -1.90 -33.57
C VAL A 223 -4.73 -2.16 -32.36
N ALA A 224 -3.83 -3.14 -32.43
CA ALA A 224 -2.85 -3.44 -31.38
C ALA A 224 -1.94 -2.24 -31.06
N THR A 225 -1.39 -1.59 -32.10
CA THR A 225 -0.55 -0.41 -31.96
C THR A 225 -1.34 0.76 -31.36
N SER A 226 -2.58 0.98 -31.81
CA SER A 226 -3.45 2.02 -31.28
C SER A 226 -3.77 1.81 -29.79
N LEU A 227 -4.03 0.57 -29.37
CA LEU A 227 -4.29 0.21 -27.98
C LEU A 227 -3.09 0.54 -27.09
N VAL A 228 -1.89 0.09 -27.47
CA VAL A 228 -0.68 0.36 -26.67
C VAL A 228 -0.44 1.86 -26.55
N ILE A 229 -0.60 2.63 -27.63
CA ILE A 229 -0.41 4.09 -27.62
C ILE A 229 -1.49 4.80 -26.78
N VAL A 230 -2.78 4.49 -26.97
CA VAL A 230 -3.89 5.06 -26.17
C VAL A 230 -3.67 4.83 -24.68
N VAL A 231 -3.32 3.60 -24.30
CA VAL A 231 -3.06 3.19 -22.93
C VAL A 231 -1.81 3.90 -22.38
N SER A 232 -0.71 3.97 -23.14
CA SER A 232 0.51 4.71 -22.76
C SER A 232 0.33 6.22 -22.61
N VAL A 233 -0.48 6.87 -23.45
CA VAL A 233 -0.77 8.31 -23.30
C VAL A 233 -1.72 8.53 -22.12
N GLN A 234 -2.70 7.65 -21.90
CA GLN A 234 -3.60 7.70 -20.75
C GLN A 234 -2.82 7.64 -19.41
N ILE A 235 -1.82 6.75 -19.26
CA ILE A 235 -1.03 6.73 -18.01
C ILE A 235 -0.14 7.97 -17.86
N GLY A 236 0.36 8.54 -18.95
CA GLY A 236 1.05 9.83 -18.93
C GLY A 236 0.15 10.95 -18.39
N LEU A 237 -1.12 10.98 -18.78
CA LEU A 237 -2.11 11.95 -18.30
C LEU A 237 -2.61 11.68 -16.87
N ASP A 238 -2.51 10.45 -16.39
CA ASP A 238 -2.89 10.05 -15.02
C ASP A 238 -1.77 10.27 -13.99
N THR A 239 -0.52 10.36 -14.47
CA THR A 239 0.69 10.59 -13.66
C THR A 239 0.71 12.03 -13.15
N GLY A 240 0.68 12.20 -11.83
CA GLY A 240 0.63 13.54 -11.20
C GLY A 240 2.00 14.21 -11.13
N PHE A 241 3.05 13.40 -10.97
CA PHE A 241 4.44 13.87 -10.88
C PHE A 241 5.35 13.12 -11.87
N TRP A 242 5.82 13.86 -12.87
CA TRP A 242 6.71 13.36 -13.91
C TRP A 242 8.15 13.23 -13.39
N THR A 243 8.51 12.03 -12.93
CA THR A 243 9.90 11.66 -12.59
C THR A 243 10.65 11.16 -13.83
N ALA A 244 11.99 11.16 -13.79
CA ALA A 244 12.80 10.50 -14.81
C ALA A 244 12.51 8.98 -14.89
N ILE A 245 12.15 8.37 -13.76
CA ILE A 245 11.77 6.96 -13.65
C ILE A 245 10.45 6.69 -14.41
N ASN A 246 9.44 7.54 -14.25
CA ASN A 246 8.17 7.42 -14.96
C ASN A 246 8.34 7.57 -16.48
N HIS A 247 9.19 8.53 -16.92
CA HIS A 247 9.56 8.64 -18.33
C HIS A 247 10.25 7.36 -18.84
N PHE A 248 11.26 6.85 -18.12
CA PHE A 248 11.99 5.65 -18.51
C PHE A 248 11.06 4.45 -18.69
N PHE A 249 10.11 4.23 -17.77
CA PHE A 249 9.18 3.11 -17.90
C PHE A 249 8.12 3.29 -19.00
N ILE A 250 7.56 4.49 -19.20
CA ILE A 250 6.55 4.74 -20.25
C ILE A 250 7.17 4.67 -21.65
N TRP A 251 8.30 5.35 -21.88
CA TRP A 251 9.00 5.30 -23.17
C TRP A 251 9.67 3.95 -23.39
N GLY A 252 10.21 3.34 -22.33
CA GLY A 252 10.80 2.00 -22.37
C GLY A 252 9.78 0.92 -22.73
N SER A 253 8.56 0.94 -22.16
CA SER A 253 7.53 -0.04 -22.54
C SER A 253 7.08 0.11 -23.99
N LEU A 254 6.99 1.35 -24.49
CA LEU A 254 6.66 1.62 -25.89
C LEU A 254 7.77 1.16 -26.84
N ALA A 255 9.03 1.42 -26.50
CA ALA A 255 10.19 0.93 -27.26
C ALA A 255 10.28 -0.61 -27.26
N VAL A 256 10.05 -1.25 -26.12
CA VAL A 256 10.00 -2.72 -25.98
C VAL A 256 8.85 -3.31 -26.80
N TYR A 257 7.68 -2.65 -26.84
CA TYR A 257 6.57 -3.06 -27.70
C TYR A 257 6.97 -3.05 -29.18
N PHE A 258 7.52 -1.94 -29.70
CA PHE A 258 7.97 -1.87 -31.09
C PHE A 258 9.10 -2.86 -31.39
N ALA A 259 10.06 -3.03 -30.48
CA ALA A 259 11.15 -3.99 -30.63
C ALA A 259 10.61 -5.43 -30.77
N ILE A 260 9.69 -5.85 -29.89
CA ILE A 260 9.08 -7.18 -29.97
C ILE A 260 8.21 -7.32 -31.22
N LEU A 261 7.43 -6.30 -31.59
CA LEU A 261 6.61 -6.30 -32.81
C LEU A 261 7.47 -6.52 -34.07
N PHE A 262 8.58 -5.79 -34.21
CA PHE A 262 9.49 -5.94 -35.34
C PHE A 262 10.25 -7.26 -35.32
N VAL A 263 10.67 -7.75 -34.14
CA VAL A 263 11.33 -9.05 -33.99
C VAL A 263 10.39 -10.20 -34.39
N MET A 264 9.14 -10.19 -33.94
CA MET A 264 8.12 -11.20 -34.29
C MET A 264 7.80 -11.25 -35.79
N HIS A 265 7.85 -10.12 -36.49
CA HIS A 265 7.60 -10.04 -37.94
C HIS A 265 8.89 -10.11 -38.78
N SER A 266 10.05 -10.43 -38.16
CA SER A 266 11.33 -10.52 -38.84
C SER A 266 11.58 -11.88 -39.51
N ASN A 267 12.37 -11.89 -40.59
CA ASN A 267 12.81 -13.12 -41.25
C ASN A 267 13.53 -14.10 -40.30
N GLY A 268 14.22 -13.61 -39.27
CA GLY A 268 15.00 -14.46 -38.37
C GLY A 268 14.15 -15.40 -37.52
N LEU A 269 13.06 -14.90 -36.91
CA LEU A 269 12.15 -15.76 -36.14
C LEU A 269 11.31 -16.67 -37.04
N PHE A 270 10.94 -16.22 -38.25
CA PHE A 270 10.27 -17.08 -39.23
C PHE A 270 11.14 -18.27 -39.67
N GLN A 271 12.44 -18.07 -39.88
CA GLN A 271 13.37 -19.16 -40.20
C GLN A 271 13.54 -20.17 -39.06
N LEU A 272 13.44 -19.74 -37.80
CA LEU A 272 13.56 -20.61 -36.62
C LEU A 272 12.25 -21.36 -36.29
N PHE A 273 11.10 -20.69 -36.39
CA PHE A 273 9.79 -21.25 -36.03
C PHE A 273 8.71 -20.87 -37.07
N PRO A 274 8.76 -21.42 -38.30
CA PRO A 274 7.88 -21.02 -39.41
C PRO A 274 6.39 -21.28 -39.17
N ASN A 275 6.06 -22.28 -38.33
CA ASN A 275 4.70 -22.59 -37.94
C ASN A 275 4.11 -21.60 -36.92
N GLN A 276 4.94 -20.80 -36.23
CA GLN A 276 4.51 -19.84 -35.21
C GLN A 276 4.53 -18.39 -35.71
N PHE A 277 5.48 -18.02 -36.56
CA PHE A 277 5.66 -16.64 -37.05
C PHE A 277 5.37 -16.49 -38.55
N ARG A 278 4.19 -16.95 -38.99
CA ARG A 278 3.81 -17.04 -40.43
C ARG A 278 3.72 -15.69 -41.16
N PHE A 279 3.66 -14.57 -40.45
CA PHE A 279 3.43 -13.22 -41.00
C PHE A 279 4.72 -12.39 -41.05
N VAL A 280 5.61 -12.72 -41.98
CA VAL A 280 6.84 -11.94 -42.24
C VAL A 280 6.51 -10.56 -42.80
N GLY A 281 7.19 -9.52 -42.32
CA GLY A 281 7.18 -8.19 -42.94
C GLY A 281 5.89 -7.37 -42.78
N ASN A 282 4.76 -7.98 -42.40
CA ASN A 282 3.48 -7.27 -42.30
C ASN A 282 3.58 -6.02 -41.41
N ALA A 283 4.14 -6.12 -40.19
CA ALA A 283 4.27 -4.95 -39.32
C ALA A 283 5.12 -3.82 -39.93
N GLN A 284 6.13 -4.12 -40.76
CA GLN A 284 6.91 -3.11 -41.46
C GLN A 284 6.09 -2.45 -42.58
N ASN A 285 5.37 -3.24 -43.37
CA ASN A 285 4.52 -2.74 -44.45
C ASN A 285 3.35 -1.89 -43.92
N THR A 286 2.65 -2.37 -42.88
CA THR A 286 1.56 -1.65 -42.21
C THR A 286 2.06 -0.35 -41.59
N LEU A 287 3.17 -0.36 -40.82
CA LEU A 287 3.70 0.84 -40.18
C LEU A 287 4.46 1.77 -41.14
N ALA A 288 4.78 1.35 -42.37
CA ALA A 288 5.30 2.25 -43.40
C ALA A 288 4.21 3.14 -44.02
N GLN A 289 2.93 2.75 -43.92
CA GLN A 289 1.82 3.47 -44.55
C GLN A 289 1.38 4.68 -43.69
N PRO A 290 1.40 5.92 -44.23
CA PRO A 290 1.00 7.11 -43.47
C PRO A 290 -0.45 7.07 -42.97
N ALA A 291 -1.35 6.41 -43.71
CA ALA A 291 -2.75 6.24 -43.33
C ALA A 291 -2.92 5.49 -42.00
N VAL A 292 -2.03 4.55 -41.67
CA VAL A 292 -2.04 3.81 -40.41
C VAL A 292 -1.69 4.73 -39.25
N TRP A 293 -0.66 5.57 -39.38
CA TRP A 293 -0.30 6.56 -38.35
C TRP A 293 -1.38 7.62 -38.16
N LEU A 294 -2.04 8.08 -39.23
CA LEU A 294 -3.20 8.98 -39.13
C LEU A 294 -4.39 8.31 -38.43
N THR A 295 -4.65 7.03 -38.72
CA THR A 295 -5.68 6.22 -38.04
C THR A 295 -5.39 6.08 -36.54
N ILE A 296 -4.15 5.76 -36.18
CA ILE A 296 -3.69 5.66 -34.78
C ILE A 296 -3.80 7.01 -34.07
N ALA A 297 -3.37 8.10 -34.71
CA ALA A 297 -3.45 9.45 -34.15
C ALA A 297 -4.90 9.88 -33.93
N LEU A 298 -5.78 9.69 -34.91
CA LEU A 298 -7.20 9.97 -34.81
C LEU A 298 -7.86 9.16 -33.68
N THR A 299 -7.61 7.86 -33.63
CA THR A 299 -8.09 6.97 -32.56
C THR A 299 -7.62 7.46 -31.19
N THR A 300 -6.34 7.85 -31.07
CA THR A 300 -5.75 8.35 -29.82
C THR A 300 -6.42 9.66 -29.39
N VAL A 301 -6.62 10.61 -30.30
CA VAL A 301 -7.31 11.88 -30.01
C VAL A 301 -8.76 11.62 -29.57
N VAL A 302 -9.52 10.79 -30.28
CA VAL A 302 -10.93 10.52 -29.96
C VAL A 302 -11.07 9.80 -28.61
N CYS A 303 -10.22 8.82 -28.30
CA CYS A 303 -10.27 8.14 -27.01
C CYS A 303 -9.93 9.05 -25.82
N ILE A 304 -9.02 10.02 -26.00
CA ILE A 304 -8.41 10.78 -24.90
C ILE A 304 -9.05 12.17 -24.70
N MET A 305 -9.44 12.85 -25.77
CA MET A 305 -10.03 14.20 -25.71
C MET A 305 -11.21 14.31 -24.72
N PRO A 306 -12.19 13.39 -24.67
CA PRO A 306 -13.31 13.47 -23.72
C PRO A 306 -12.85 13.31 -22.27
N VAL A 307 -11.83 12.49 -22.01
CA VAL A 307 -11.26 12.27 -20.68
C VAL A 307 -10.57 13.53 -20.19
N VAL A 308 -9.80 14.19 -21.06
CA VAL A 308 -9.16 15.49 -20.77
C VAL A 308 -10.20 16.58 -20.57
N ALA A 309 -11.20 16.69 -21.45
CA ALA A 309 -12.27 17.68 -21.35
C ALA A 309 -13.08 17.51 -20.05
N PHE A 310 -13.47 16.27 -19.70
CA PHE A 310 -14.18 15.97 -18.45
C PHE A 310 -13.35 16.32 -17.21
N ARG A 311 -12.03 16.05 -17.22
CA ARG A 311 -11.13 16.44 -16.13
C ARG A 311 -11.00 17.95 -15.98
N PHE A 312 -10.86 18.67 -17.09
CA PHE A 312 -10.78 20.11 -17.12
C PHE A 312 -12.08 20.74 -16.56
N LEU A 313 -13.23 20.31 -17.07
CA LEU A 313 -14.54 20.72 -16.56
C LEU A 313 -14.75 20.37 -15.07
N LYS A 314 -14.31 19.19 -14.62
CA LYS A 314 -14.39 18.81 -13.19
C LYS A 314 -13.51 19.73 -12.34
N MET A 315 -12.29 20.03 -12.78
CA MET A 315 -11.33 20.90 -12.09
C MET A 315 -11.87 22.33 -11.93
N ASP A 316 -12.49 22.88 -12.99
CA ASP A 316 -13.05 24.23 -12.98
C ASP A 316 -14.35 24.33 -12.17
N LEU A 317 -15.27 23.35 -12.32
CA LEU A 317 -16.59 23.39 -11.67
C LEU A 317 -16.59 22.90 -10.21
N ARG A 318 -15.69 21.96 -9.87
CA ARG A 318 -15.58 21.36 -8.53
C ARG A 318 -14.11 20.99 -8.23
N PRO A 319 -13.24 21.99 -7.97
CA PRO A 319 -11.83 21.75 -7.65
C PRO A 319 -11.71 20.84 -6.42
N GLU A 320 -10.87 19.81 -6.51
CA GLU A 320 -10.68 18.88 -5.41
C GLU A 320 -9.88 19.54 -4.27
N LEU A 321 -9.96 19.04 -3.04
CA LEU A 321 -9.24 19.61 -1.89
C LEU A 321 -7.71 19.59 -2.12
N SER A 322 -7.19 18.57 -2.81
CA SER A 322 -5.81 18.50 -3.31
C SER A 322 -5.47 19.63 -4.27
N ASP A 323 -6.34 19.93 -5.22
CA ASP A 323 -6.12 20.94 -6.25
C ASP A 323 -6.26 22.35 -5.68
N THR A 324 -7.22 22.56 -4.80
CA THR A 324 -7.36 23.78 -4.00
C THR A 324 -6.11 24.04 -3.18
N VAL A 325 -5.54 23.01 -2.54
CA VAL A 325 -4.27 23.10 -1.80
C VAL A 325 -3.09 23.37 -2.73
N ARG A 326 -3.03 22.75 -3.93
CA ARG A 326 -2.01 23.00 -4.96
C ARG A 326 -2.08 24.42 -5.55
N TYR A 327 -3.27 24.94 -5.79
CA TYR A 327 -3.53 26.30 -6.26
C TYR A 327 -3.21 27.34 -5.19
N THR A 328 -3.70 27.13 -3.96
CA THR A 328 -3.37 27.95 -2.80
C THR A 328 -1.86 27.97 -2.54
N GLN A 329 -1.13 26.89 -2.87
CA GLN A 329 0.34 26.88 -2.82
C GLN A 329 1.00 27.76 -3.89
N LEU A 330 0.49 27.80 -5.13
CA LEU A 330 1.01 28.73 -6.16
C LEU A 330 0.82 30.20 -5.73
N VAL A 331 -0.35 30.53 -5.20
CA VAL A 331 -0.67 31.87 -4.66
C VAL A 331 0.18 32.18 -3.42
N ARG A 332 0.26 31.26 -2.44
CA ARG A 332 1.09 31.42 -1.23
C ARG A 332 2.59 31.42 -1.53
N LYS A 333 3.07 30.80 -2.61
CA LYS A 333 4.49 30.89 -3.01
C LYS A 333 4.83 32.28 -3.56
N LYS A 334 3.86 32.99 -4.18
CA LYS A 334 3.99 34.42 -4.48
C LYS A 334 3.95 35.29 -3.21
N GLN A 335 3.06 34.98 -2.24
CA GLN A 335 2.92 35.77 -1.00
C GLN A 335 3.98 35.50 0.08
N LYS A 336 4.60 34.30 0.14
CA LYS A 336 5.64 33.98 1.14
C LYS A 336 6.95 34.75 0.95
N THR A 337 7.15 35.40 -0.21
CA THR A 337 8.22 36.39 -0.41
C THR A 337 7.99 37.66 0.42
N GLN A 338 6.75 37.92 0.85
CA GLN A 338 6.33 39.21 1.43
C GLN A 338 6.06 39.13 2.95
N HIS A 339 5.56 38.00 3.47
CA HIS A 339 5.31 37.80 4.90
C HIS A 339 6.33 36.87 5.57
N ARG A 340 7.48 37.44 5.95
CA ARG A 340 8.49 36.81 6.84
C ARG A 340 8.59 37.52 8.19
N CYS A 341 7.45 37.87 8.78
CA CYS A 341 7.35 38.36 10.17
C CYS A 341 6.00 37.95 10.79
N MET A 342 5.92 37.99 12.13
CA MET A 342 4.91 37.32 13.00
C MET A 342 5.13 35.79 13.11
N GLY A 343 5.10 35.15 14.27
CA GLY A 343 4.90 35.63 15.65
C GLY A 343 4.33 34.48 16.48
N ARG A 344 5.11 33.90 17.42
CA ARG A 344 4.68 32.71 18.18
C ARG A 344 3.61 33.09 19.21
N VAL A 345 2.39 32.55 19.06
CA VAL A 345 1.32 32.67 20.06
C VAL A 345 1.54 31.65 21.17
N GLY A 346 1.64 32.14 22.41
CA GLY A 346 1.77 31.30 23.60
C GLY A 346 0.46 30.56 23.94
N ARG A 347 0.56 29.33 24.45
CA ARG A 347 -0.59 28.59 24.97
C ARG A 347 -0.96 29.08 26.38
N ALA A 348 -2.21 29.44 26.59
CA ALA A 348 -2.75 29.66 27.94
C ALA A 348 -2.73 28.33 28.73
N GLY A 349 -2.13 28.35 29.91
CA GLY A 349 -2.07 27.19 30.80
C GLY A 349 -3.39 26.96 31.52
N SER A 350 -4.01 25.80 31.32
CA SER A 350 -5.09 25.34 32.19
C SER A 350 -4.49 24.85 33.51
N ARG A 351 -4.84 25.51 34.63
CA ARG A 351 -4.54 25.03 35.98
C ARG A 351 -5.39 23.79 36.28
N ARG A 352 -4.92 22.61 35.85
CA ARG A 352 -5.46 21.32 36.26
C ARG A 352 -4.46 20.66 37.19
N SER A 353 -4.83 20.48 38.46
CA SER A 353 -4.02 19.75 39.44
C SER A 353 -4.01 18.25 39.10
N GLY A 354 -3.05 17.85 38.27
CA GLY A 354 -2.85 16.46 37.87
C GLY A 354 -2.25 15.61 38.98
N TYR A 355 -3.04 15.26 39.99
CA TYR A 355 -2.65 14.26 40.98
C TYR A 355 -2.64 12.88 40.33
N ALA A 356 -1.45 12.28 40.20
CA ALA A 356 -1.26 10.90 39.79
C ALA A 356 -0.22 10.25 40.70
N PHE A 357 -0.62 9.23 41.45
CA PHE A 357 0.26 8.48 42.35
C PHE A 357 0.22 7.01 41.95
N SER A 358 1.28 6.56 41.26
CA SER A 358 1.40 5.19 40.76
C SER A 358 2.07 4.29 41.81
N HIS A 359 1.37 4.02 42.90
CA HIS A 359 1.75 3.02 43.89
C HIS A 359 0.75 1.87 43.84
N GLN A 360 1.24 0.65 43.59
CA GLN A 360 0.48 -0.57 43.84
C GLN A 360 0.63 -0.93 45.31
N GLU A 361 -0.35 -1.62 45.90
CA GLU A 361 -0.16 -2.31 47.17
C GLU A 361 0.86 -3.44 46.97
N GLY A 362 2.14 -3.09 47.11
CA GLY A 362 3.22 -4.07 47.10
C GLY A 362 3.25 -4.84 48.42
N PHE A 363 4.35 -5.56 48.66
CA PHE A 363 4.62 -6.25 49.92
C PHE A 363 4.77 -5.33 51.16
N GLY A 364 4.32 -4.07 51.10
CA GLY A 364 4.27 -3.15 52.23
C GLY A 364 3.54 -3.77 53.42
N GLU A 365 2.38 -4.40 53.21
CA GLU A 365 1.68 -5.12 54.29
C GLU A 365 2.49 -6.33 54.80
N LEU A 366 3.23 -7.03 53.93
CA LEU A 366 4.11 -8.13 54.33
C LEU A 366 5.31 -7.66 55.18
N ILE A 367 5.81 -6.46 54.90
CA ILE A 367 6.93 -5.81 55.59
C ILE A 367 6.46 -5.21 56.92
N THR A 368 5.31 -4.51 56.94
CA THR A 368 4.75 -3.90 58.15
C THR A 368 4.07 -4.90 59.08
N SER A 369 3.54 -6.02 58.57
CA SER A 369 2.94 -7.09 59.39
C SER A 369 3.95 -7.82 60.29
N GLY A 370 5.26 -7.69 60.04
CA GLY A 370 6.32 -8.30 60.86
C GLY A 370 6.34 -9.83 60.91
N LYS A 371 5.47 -10.53 60.17
CA LYS A 371 5.36 -12.01 60.17
C LYS A 371 6.68 -12.69 59.79
N ASN A 372 7.45 -12.12 58.86
CA ASN A 372 8.76 -12.65 58.49
C ASN A 372 9.83 -12.49 59.58
N MET A 373 9.72 -11.49 60.46
CA MET A 373 10.66 -11.32 61.59
C MET A 373 10.39 -12.32 62.73
N ARG A 374 9.15 -12.79 62.90
CA ARG A 374 8.82 -13.82 63.92
C ARG A 374 9.43 -15.19 63.62
N LEU A 375 9.57 -15.57 62.35
CA LEU A 375 10.29 -16.80 61.98
C LEU A 375 11.79 -16.69 62.34
N SER A 376 12.41 -15.54 62.10
CA SER A 376 13.81 -15.29 62.46
C SER A 376 14.06 -15.43 63.97
N SER A 377 13.18 -14.88 64.81
CA SER A 377 13.31 -14.98 66.27
C SER A 377 13.11 -16.41 66.79
N LEU A 378 12.20 -17.19 66.20
CA LEU A 378 11.98 -18.59 66.60
C LEU A 378 13.16 -19.48 66.20
N ALA A 379 13.74 -19.27 65.02
CA ALA A 379 14.95 -19.97 64.58
C ALA A 379 16.21 -19.61 65.39
N LEU A 380 16.28 -18.40 65.96
CA LEU A 380 17.36 -17.99 66.89
C LEU A 380 17.16 -18.57 68.29
N SER A 381 15.92 -18.70 68.77
CA SER A 381 15.62 -19.26 70.10
C SER A 381 15.91 -20.77 70.24
N SER A 382 16.00 -21.51 69.13
CA SER A 382 16.41 -22.92 69.14
C SER A 382 17.93 -23.13 69.09
N PHE A 383 18.73 -22.06 68.93
CA PHE A 383 20.18 -22.13 68.77
C PHE A 383 20.98 -21.75 70.03
N SER A 384 20.35 -21.14 71.04
CA SER A 384 21.00 -20.77 72.32
C SER A 384 21.01 -21.94 73.31
N GLY A 385 21.78 -22.99 73.04
CA GLY A 385 21.71 -24.20 73.86
C GLY A 385 22.74 -25.32 73.62
N ARG A 386 23.98 -25.01 73.21
CA ARG A 386 25.12 -25.96 73.23
C ARG A 386 26.46 -25.21 73.21
N PRO A 387 27.41 -25.48 74.14
CA PRO A 387 28.73 -24.88 74.11
C PRO A 387 29.65 -25.53 73.06
N SER A 388 30.77 -24.84 72.78
CA SER A 388 31.75 -25.11 71.73
C SER A 388 32.55 -26.42 71.89
N THR A 389 32.83 -27.09 70.76
CA THR A 389 34.18 -27.45 70.24
C THR A 389 34.04 -28.30 68.97
N SER A 390 34.66 -27.92 67.84
CA SER A 390 34.99 -28.80 66.67
C SER A 390 35.49 -28.03 65.43
N TRP A 391 34.99 -26.82 65.15
CA TRP A 391 35.13 -26.17 63.83
C TRP A 391 36.56 -25.79 63.37
N ILE A 392 37.55 -25.80 64.26
CA ILE A 392 38.94 -25.43 63.93
C ILE A 392 39.71 -26.61 63.29
N GLU A 393 39.30 -27.86 63.48
CA GLU A 393 39.98 -29.02 62.86
C GLU A 393 39.56 -29.25 61.40
N THR A 394 38.30 -28.96 61.04
CA THR A 394 37.76 -29.26 59.71
C THR A 394 38.39 -28.43 58.59
N LEU A 395 38.85 -27.21 58.89
CA LEU A 395 39.45 -26.30 57.89
C LEU A 395 40.90 -26.67 57.53
N ARG A 396 41.60 -27.45 58.36
CA ARG A 396 43.01 -27.83 58.09
C ARG A 396 43.15 -28.99 57.10
N LYS A 397 42.09 -29.76 56.85
CA LYS A 397 42.09 -30.93 55.96
C LYS A 397 41.70 -30.66 54.50
N LYS A 398 41.12 -29.49 54.16
CA LYS A 398 40.56 -29.21 52.82
C LYS A 398 41.50 -28.44 51.87
N LYS A 399 42.76 -28.19 52.26
CA LYS A 399 43.75 -27.45 51.44
C LYS A 399 44.76 -28.35 50.70
N ASN A 400 44.85 -29.64 51.01
CA ASN A 400 45.77 -30.60 50.39
C ASN A 400 45.03 -31.76 49.70
N SER A 401 44.33 -31.49 48.59
CA SER A 401 43.94 -32.52 47.60
C SER A 401 43.41 -31.87 46.31
N GLY A 402 44.32 -31.55 45.38
CA GLY A 402 43.98 -31.24 44.00
C GLY A 402 44.71 -32.18 43.04
N GLY A 403 44.04 -32.62 41.98
CA GLY A 403 44.69 -33.36 40.87
C GLY A 403 43.75 -34.32 40.10
N GLY A 404 43.57 -34.04 38.79
CA GLY A 404 42.97 -34.93 37.78
C GLY A 404 41.45 -35.18 37.88
N SER A 405 40.73 -35.53 36.81
CA SER A 405 40.99 -35.49 35.35
C SER A 405 39.68 -35.85 34.60
N GLU A 406 39.42 -35.22 33.45
CA GLU A 406 38.46 -35.54 32.35
C GLU A 406 37.14 -36.32 32.59
N PRO A 407 36.00 -35.87 32.00
CA PRO A 407 34.79 -36.67 31.85
C PRO A 407 34.62 -37.25 30.43
N SER A 408 34.30 -38.54 30.34
CA SER A 408 33.79 -39.20 29.13
C SER A 408 32.27 -39.37 29.15
N VAL A 409 31.67 -39.36 27.96
CA VAL A 409 30.24 -39.57 27.62
C VAL A 409 30.15 -40.98 26.99
N PRO A 410 29.11 -41.84 27.17
CA PRO A 410 27.66 -41.56 27.07
C PRO A 410 26.82 -42.20 28.23
N ASP A 411 25.49 -42.38 28.21
CA ASP A 411 24.44 -42.20 27.19
C ASP A 411 23.04 -41.93 27.81
N LYS A 412 21.98 -41.87 26.99
CA LYS A 412 20.57 -41.99 27.41
C LYS A 412 19.77 -42.98 26.56
N ALA A 413 19.37 -44.09 27.16
CA ALA A 413 18.37 -45.00 26.58
C ALA A 413 16.94 -44.59 26.98
N VAL A 414 16.03 -44.54 25.99
CA VAL A 414 14.59 -44.29 26.15
C VAL A 414 13.84 -45.62 26.20
N LYS A 415 12.90 -45.76 27.16
CA LYS A 415 11.87 -46.81 27.29
C LYS A 415 10.84 -46.33 28.35
N VAL A 416 9.52 -46.45 28.19
CA VAL A 416 8.64 -46.78 27.04
C VAL A 416 7.49 -45.78 27.08
#